data_AF-A0A920ICR4-F1
#
_entry.id   AF-A0A920ICR4-F1
#
_cell.length_a   1.000
_cell.length_b   1.000
_cell.length_c   1.000
_cell.angle_alpha   90.00
_cell.angle_beta   90.00
_cell.angle_gamma   90.00
#
_symmetry.space_group_name_H-M   'P 1'
#
loop_
_entity.id
_entity.type
_entity.pdbx_description
1 polymer ?
#
loop_
_entity_poly.entity_id
_entity_poly.type
_entity_poly.pdbx_seq_one_letter_code
_entity_poly.pdbx_strand_id
1 'polypeptide(L)'
;MNSENIKDEIEELAQQIEDLLKTGSKEGVDEKIQKLKQLSENIKNPNNNKELEDKQKQKQEFINKLSELLNEQEKVMEETFNRAAERGKFEQSSEGSGGKSPKEKQEELRNTLGNVIREIGASENEIPQDLGRADRAMRQASRDLENGRPDEASNAQGRAVEMIQRSINKINSKEYMSKSPEFADKGKENDNNKEKEYLADNQNIEYQGTSAGGTIELPSKKNIKNASKIADELYNRFNEEDRSLKDKEYIKNLLDWY
;
A
#
# COMPACT_ATOMS: atom_id res chain seq x y z
N MET A 1 30.25 -15.54 -11.01
CA MET A 1 29.83 -16.53 -12.01
C MET A 1 28.54 -16.11 -12.75
N ASN A 2 28.18 -14.82 -12.89
CA ASN A 2 26.81 -14.44 -13.28
C ASN A 2 26.66 -13.73 -14.64
N SER A 3 27.72 -13.34 -15.35
CA SER A 3 27.53 -12.54 -16.58
C SER A 3 27.19 -13.35 -17.84
N GLU A 4 27.53 -14.64 -17.89
CA GLU A 4 27.15 -15.52 -19.01
C GLU A 4 25.65 -15.85 -18.95
N ASN A 5 25.15 -16.25 -17.78
CA ASN A 5 23.74 -16.61 -17.61
C ASN A 5 22.77 -15.43 -17.90
N ILE A 6 23.16 -14.19 -17.54
CA ILE A 6 22.35 -12.99 -17.83
C ILE A 6 22.30 -12.68 -19.33
N LYS A 7 23.37 -12.98 -20.09
CA LYS A 7 23.37 -12.76 -21.56
C LYS A 7 22.42 -13.72 -22.25
N ASP A 8 22.43 -14.99 -21.83
CA ASP A 8 21.53 -16.01 -22.36
C ASP A 8 20.07 -15.66 -22.06
N GLU A 9 19.76 -15.16 -20.86
CA GLU A 9 18.41 -14.69 -20.50
C GLU A 9 17.93 -13.49 -21.33
N ILE A 10 18.83 -12.56 -21.70
CA ILE A 10 18.49 -11.41 -22.56
C ILE A 10 18.17 -11.88 -23.97
N GLU A 11 18.96 -12.81 -24.50
CA GLU A 11 18.80 -13.36 -25.84
C GLU A 11 17.47 -14.12 -25.96
N GLU A 12 17.13 -14.93 -24.95
CA GLU A 12 15.85 -15.64 -24.90
C GLU A 12 14.65 -14.69 -24.84
N LEU A 13 14.72 -13.63 -24.02
CA LEU A 13 13.65 -12.64 -23.91
C LEU A 13 13.49 -11.81 -25.19
N ALA A 14 14.59 -11.48 -25.86
CA ALA A 14 14.55 -10.77 -27.14
C ALA A 14 13.84 -11.61 -28.21
N GLN A 15 14.15 -12.91 -28.30
CA GLN A 15 13.50 -13.83 -29.23
C GLN A 15 11.99 -13.97 -28.95
N GLN A 16 11.61 -14.08 -27.67
CA GLN A 16 10.20 -14.16 -27.28
C GLN A 16 9.42 -12.89 -27.60
N ILE A 17 10.04 -11.71 -27.46
CA ILE A 17 9.41 -10.43 -27.87
C ILE A 17 9.24 -10.40 -29.39
N GLU A 18 10.26 -10.83 -30.15
CA GLU A 18 10.20 -10.88 -31.60
C GLU A 18 9.06 -11.79 -32.11
N ASP A 19 8.89 -12.96 -31.52
CA ASP A 19 7.84 -13.91 -31.88
C ASP A 19 6.44 -13.38 -31.53
N LEU A 20 6.28 -12.71 -30.39
CA LEU A 20 5.03 -12.04 -30.01
C LEU A 20 4.67 -10.91 -30.98
N LEU A 21 5.65 -10.11 -31.39
CA LEU A 21 5.45 -9.06 -32.38
C LEU A 21 5.10 -9.62 -33.76
N LYS A 22 5.73 -10.73 -34.18
CA LYS A 22 5.43 -11.43 -35.44
C LYS A 22 4.04 -12.06 -35.46
N THR A 23 3.56 -12.55 -34.32
CA THR A 23 2.22 -13.14 -34.17
C THR A 23 1.12 -12.10 -33.96
N GLY A 24 1.50 -10.82 -33.80
CA GLY A 24 0.57 -9.71 -33.57
C GLY A 24 0.03 -9.64 -32.14
N SER A 25 0.54 -10.47 -31.23
CA SER A 25 0.14 -10.45 -29.82
C SER A 25 0.92 -9.39 -29.05
N LYS A 26 0.20 -8.42 -28.50
CA LYS A 26 0.78 -7.41 -27.58
C LYS A 26 0.73 -7.84 -26.11
N GLU A 27 0.03 -8.93 -25.80
CA GLU A 27 -0.11 -9.38 -24.42
C GLU A 27 1.23 -9.89 -23.87
N GLY A 28 1.67 -9.32 -22.75
CA GLY A 28 2.90 -9.69 -22.07
C GLY A 28 4.19 -9.11 -22.68
N VAL A 29 4.10 -8.38 -23.81
CA VAL A 29 5.25 -7.71 -24.42
C VAL A 29 5.83 -6.65 -23.49
N ASP A 30 4.98 -5.84 -22.85
CA ASP A 30 5.41 -4.79 -21.93
C ASP A 30 6.16 -5.35 -20.71
N GLU A 31 5.69 -6.48 -20.17
CA GLU A 31 6.35 -7.16 -19.04
C GLU A 31 7.72 -7.72 -19.45
N LYS A 32 7.80 -8.35 -20.63
CA LYS A 32 9.06 -8.88 -21.18
C LYS A 32 10.05 -7.77 -21.50
N ILE A 33 9.61 -6.63 -22.04
CA ILE A 33 10.44 -5.45 -22.29
C ILE A 33 10.97 -4.87 -20.96
N GLN A 34 10.14 -4.80 -19.91
CA GLN A 34 10.60 -4.36 -18.59
C GLN A 34 11.71 -5.28 -18.05
N LYS A 35 11.55 -6.59 -18.19
CA LYS A 35 12.55 -7.57 -17.76
C LYS A 35 13.84 -7.48 -18.61
N LEU A 36 13.73 -7.31 -19.92
CA LEU A 36 14.87 -7.13 -20.83
C LEU A 36 15.67 -5.87 -20.47
N LYS A 37 14.99 -4.75 -20.19
CA LYS A 37 15.63 -3.49 -19.77
C LYS A 37 16.42 -3.67 -18.47
N GLN A 38 15.83 -4.32 -17.46
CA GLN A 38 16.50 -4.63 -16.19
C GLN A 38 17.77 -5.46 -16.38
N LEU A 39 17.71 -6.52 -17.21
CA LEU A 39 18.87 -7.36 -17.47
C LEU A 39 19.96 -6.62 -18.29
N SER A 40 19.55 -5.78 -19.25
CA SER A 40 20.47 -4.96 -20.04
C SER A 40 21.19 -3.90 -19.21
N GLU A 41 20.46 -3.22 -18.32
CA GLU A 41 21.02 -2.32 -17.31
C GLU A 41 21.97 -3.09 -16.39
N ASN A 42 21.62 -4.32 -16.04
CA ASN A 42 22.45 -5.15 -15.19
C ASN A 42 23.82 -5.49 -15.80
N ILE A 43 23.88 -5.69 -17.12
CA ILE A 43 25.13 -5.91 -17.86
C ILE A 43 25.93 -4.61 -18.00
N LYS A 44 25.25 -3.48 -18.23
CA LYS A 44 25.91 -2.18 -18.44
C LYS A 44 26.54 -1.63 -17.15
N ASN A 45 25.96 -1.90 -15.98
CA ASN A 45 26.42 -1.33 -14.71
C ASN A 45 26.37 -2.34 -13.54
N PRO A 46 27.27 -3.34 -13.50
CA PRO A 46 27.25 -4.38 -12.47
C PRO A 46 27.42 -3.88 -11.03
N ASN A 47 28.00 -2.68 -10.81
CA ASN A 47 28.11 -2.06 -9.49
C ASN A 47 26.85 -1.28 -9.07
N ASN A 48 26.09 -0.70 -10.02
CA ASN A 48 24.84 0.00 -9.68
C ASN A 48 23.70 -0.98 -9.40
N ASN A 49 23.77 -2.22 -9.91
CA ASN A 49 22.76 -3.24 -9.62
C ASN A 49 22.72 -3.63 -8.14
N LYS A 50 23.89 -3.68 -7.48
CA LYS A 50 23.95 -3.99 -6.06
C LYS A 50 23.22 -2.93 -5.24
N GLU A 51 23.43 -1.67 -5.59
CA GLU A 51 22.74 -0.55 -4.95
C GLU A 51 21.23 -0.58 -5.21
N LEU A 52 20.81 -0.93 -6.44
CA LEU A 52 19.40 -1.07 -6.79
C LEU A 52 18.74 -2.26 -6.07
N GLU A 53 19.43 -3.40 -5.99
CA GLU A 53 19.00 -4.60 -5.29
C GLU A 53 18.88 -4.36 -3.78
N ASP A 54 19.85 -3.66 -3.19
CA ASP A 54 19.83 -3.26 -1.79
C ASP A 54 18.65 -2.31 -1.49
N LYS A 55 18.39 -1.32 -2.37
CA LYS A 55 17.21 -0.43 -2.26
C LYS A 55 15.90 -1.21 -2.36
N GLN A 56 15.82 -2.19 -3.27
CA GLN A 56 14.64 -3.03 -3.42
C GLN A 56 14.42 -3.92 -2.19
N LYS A 57 15.50 -4.46 -1.61
CA LYS A 57 15.44 -5.27 -0.39
C LYS A 57 14.98 -4.45 0.81
N GLN A 58 15.55 -3.27 1.02
CA GLN A 58 15.15 -2.34 2.09
C GLN A 58 13.67 -1.96 1.97
N LYS A 59 13.19 -1.67 0.76
CA LYS A 59 11.77 -1.41 0.50
C LYS A 59 10.89 -2.60 0.93
N GLN A 60 11.29 -3.82 0.60
CA GLN A 60 10.53 -5.02 0.98
C GLN A 60 10.51 -5.19 2.50
N GLU A 61 11.63 -4.94 3.18
CA GLU A 61 11.71 -4.97 4.64
C GLU A 61 10.77 -3.94 5.28
N PHE A 62 10.67 -2.72 4.74
CA PHE A 62 9.72 -1.72 5.22
C PHE A 62 8.27 -2.16 5.04
N ILE A 63 7.92 -2.72 3.88
CA ILE A 63 6.57 -3.25 3.63
C ILE A 63 6.24 -4.35 4.64
N ASN A 64 7.18 -5.25 4.92
CA ASN A 64 6.98 -6.33 5.88
C ASN A 64 6.74 -5.76 7.29
N LYS A 65 7.59 -4.84 7.75
CA LYS A 65 7.43 -4.19 9.07
C LYS A 65 6.09 -3.45 9.20
N LEU A 66 5.66 -2.74 8.15
CA LEU A 66 4.37 -2.05 8.14
C LEU A 66 3.19 -3.03 8.12
N SER A 67 3.33 -4.17 7.44
CA SER A 67 2.30 -5.22 7.39
C SER A 67 2.16 -5.92 8.75
N GLU A 68 3.27 -6.23 9.42
CA GLU A 68 3.27 -6.75 10.78
C GLU A 68 2.62 -5.76 11.75
N LEU A 69 2.97 -4.48 11.64
CA LEU A 69 2.40 -3.43 12.47
C LEU A 69 0.88 -3.28 12.25
N LEU A 70 0.40 -3.40 11.00
CA LEU A 70 -1.03 -3.38 10.70
C LEU A 70 -1.77 -4.54 11.38
N ASN A 71 -1.21 -5.76 11.28
CA ASN A 71 -1.82 -6.94 11.91
C ASN A 71 -1.93 -6.76 13.43
N GLU A 72 -0.92 -6.20 14.08
CA GLU A 72 -0.98 -5.93 15.52
C GLU A 72 -1.94 -4.78 15.85
N GLN A 73 -2.02 -3.76 14.99
CA GLN A 73 -2.96 -2.65 15.16
C GLN A 73 -4.41 -3.09 15.06
N GLU A 74 -4.73 -4.05 14.18
CA GLU A 74 -6.07 -4.64 14.08
C GLU A 74 -6.47 -5.36 15.36
N LYS A 75 -5.57 -6.14 15.97
CA LYS A 75 -5.82 -6.81 17.25
C LYS A 75 -6.09 -5.81 18.37
N VAL A 76 -5.28 -4.76 18.48
CA VAL A 76 -5.47 -3.71 19.50
C VAL A 76 -6.78 -2.93 19.25
N MET A 77 -7.15 -2.73 17.99
CA MET A 77 -8.40 -2.07 17.63
C MET A 77 -9.62 -2.93 17.99
N GLU A 78 -9.56 -4.24 17.75
CA GLU A 78 -10.59 -5.20 18.18
C GLU A 78 -10.76 -5.21 19.70
N GLU A 79 -9.66 -5.25 20.46
CA GLU A 79 -9.70 -5.13 21.93
C GLU A 79 -10.32 -3.80 22.37
N THR A 80 -10.00 -2.71 21.67
CA THR A 80 -10.55 -1.38 21.95
C THR A 80 -12.06 -1.34 21.69
N PHE A 81 -12.51 -1.96 20.60
CA PHE A 81 -13.92 -2.07 20.25
C PHE A 81 -14.72 -2.92 21.25
N ASN A 82 -14.18 -4.08 21.65
CA ASN A 82 -14.81 -4.94 22.66
C ASN A 82 -14.98 -4.17 23.97
N ARG A 83 -13.96 -3.41 24.38
CA ARG A 83 -14.02 -2.58 25.58
C ARG A 83 -15.03 -1.45 25.48
N ALA A 84 -15.20 -0.87 24.29
CA ALA A 84 -16.22 0.13 24.03
C ALA A 84 -17.64 -0.46 24.16
N ALA A 85 -17.85 -1.66 23.62
CA ALA A 85 -19.12 -2.38 23.70
C ALA A 85 -19.47 -2.83 25.13
N GLU A 86 -18.46 -3.24 25.91
CA GLU A 86 -18.62 -3.65 27.31
C GLU A 86 -18.97 -2.50 28.25
N ARG A 87 -18.67 -1.25 27.86
CA ARG A 87 -18.97 -0.05 28.66
C ARG A 87 -20.46 0.13 28.96
N GLY A 88 -21.34 -0.49 28.17
CA GLY A 88 -22.79 -0.47 28.37
C GLY A 88 -23.34 -1.59 29.26
N LYS A 89 -22.54 -2.57 29.68
CA LYS A 89 -22.96 -3.69 30.51
C LYS A 89 -22.04 -3.84 31.72
N PHE A 90 -22.52 -3.34 32.86
CA PHE A 90 -21.97 -3.59 34.20
C PHE A 90 -20.58 -2.99 34.47
N GLU A 91 -20.56 -1.88 35.22
CA GLU A 91 -19.42 -1.48 36.06
C GLU A 91 -19.27 -2.49 37.22
N GLN A 92 -18.78 -3.71 36.95
CA GLN A 92 -18.30 -4.55 38.04
C GLN A 92 -17.20 -5.51 37.58
N SER A 93 -15.96 -5.10 37.89
CA SER A 93 -14.76 -5.95 38.04
C SER A 93 -14.08 -6.43 36.77
N SER A 94 -12.87 -5.94 36.51
CA SER A 94 -11.66 -6.79 36.49
C SER A 94 -10.41 -5.90 36.43
N GLU A 95 -10.11 -5.24 37.55
CA GLU A 95 -8.71 -4.90 37.86
C GLU A 95 -8.04 -6.19 38.33
N GLY A 96 -7.35 -6.90 37.43
CA GLY A 96 -6.74 -8.16 37.85
C GLY A 96 -6.05 -9.05 36.82
N SER A 97 -6.01 -8.70 35.53
CA SER A 97 -5.17 -9.42 34.57
C SER A 97 -3.93 -8.59 34.27
N GLY A 98 -2.76 -9.04 34.73
CA GLY A 98 -1.45 -8.40 34.51
C GLY A 98 -0.95 -8.38 33.06
N GLY A 99 -1.86 -8.24 32.09
CA GLY A 99 -1.55 -8.00 30.69
C GLY A 99 -1.44 -6.50 30.40
N LYS A 100 -0.65 -6.15 29.37
CA LYS A 100 -0.56 -4.77 28.88
C LYS A 100 -1.95 -4.21 28.60
N SER A 101 -2.24 -3.03 29.12
CA SER A 101 -3.46 -2.29 28.83
C SER A 101 -3.55 -1.94 27.34
N PRO A 102 -4.77 -1.77 26.77
CA PRO A 102 -4.93 -1.35 25.38
C PRO A 102 -4.16 -0.07 25.03
N LYS A 103 -4.04 0.88 25.99
CA LYS A 103 -3.23 2.09 25.85
C LYS A 103 -1.75 1.76 25.63
N GLU A 104 -1.18 0.90 26.47
CA GLU A 104 0.24 0.54 26.37
C GLU A 104 0.55 -0.17 25.06
N LYS A 105 -0.34 -1.07 24.61
CA LYS A 105 -0.22 -1.72 23.30
C LYS A 105 -0.29 -0.70 22.16
N GLN A 106 -1.23 0.24 22.20
CA GLN A 106 -1.34 1.30 21.20
C GLN A 106 -0.09 2.19 21.14
N GLU A 107 0.48 2.52 22.29
CA GLU A 107 1.68 3.34 22.40
C GLU A 107 2.92 2.63 21.83
N GLU A 108 3.05 1.33 22.11
CA GLU A 108 4.08 0.47 21.53
C GLU A 108 3.99 0.43 20.00
N LEU A 109 2.78 0.25 19.45
CA LEU A 109 2.54 0.29 18.01
C LEU A 109 2.93 1.65 17.39
N ARG A 110 2.55 2.75 18.03
CA ARG A 110 2.95 4.09 17.57
C ARG A 110 4.48 4.23 17.57
N ASN A 111 5.15 3.75 18.61
CA ASN A 111 6.61 3.84 18.70
C ASN A 111 7.29 2.99 17.61
N THR A 112 6.77 1.79 17.32
CA THR A 112 7.22 0.95 16.21
C THR A 112 7.02 1.66 14.87
N LEU A 113 5.87 2.29 14.63
CA LEU A 113 5.63 3.09 13.42
C LEU A 113 6.64 4.24 13.32
N GLY A 114 6.87 4.96 14.43
CA GLY A 114 7.84 6.04 14.49
C GLY A 114 9.28 5.59 14.20
N ASN A 115 9.67 4.38 14.60
CA ASN A 115 10.96 3.78 14.21
C ASN A 115 11.03 3.53 12.71
N VAL A 116 10.01 2.91 12.13
CA VAL A 116 9.94 2.65 10.67
C VAL A 116 10.00 3.95 9.88
N ILE A 117 9.28 4.99 10.30
CA ILE A 117 9.31 6.32 9.66
C ILE A 117 10.73 6.90 9.67
N ARG A 118 11.46 6.80 10.79
CA ARG A 118 12.84 7.27 10.89
C ARG A 118 13.79 6.48 10.00
N GLU A 119 13.64 5.16 9.93
CA GLU A 119 14.44 4.31 9.06
C GLU A 119 14.23 4.66 7.58
N ILE A 120 12.97 4.87 7.15
CA ILE A 120 12.65 5.30 5.78
C ILE A 120 13.26 6.68 5.49
N GLY A 121 13.12 7.64 6.42
CA GLY A 121 13.69 8.98 6.23
C GLY A 121 15.23 8.99 6.20
N ALA A 122 15.88 8.03 6.86
CA ALA A 122 17.32 7.90 6.86
C ALA A 122 17.87 7.24 5.59
N SER A 123 17.05 6.50 4.82
CA SER A 123 17.49 5.84 3.58
C SER A 123 17.51 6.77 2.36
N GLU A 124 17.51 8.09 2.57
CA GLU A 124 17.33 9.13 1.54
C GLU A 124 16.00 9.04 0.77
N ASN A 125 15.06 8.21 1.25
CA ASN A 125 13.73 8.10 0.71
C ASN A 125 12.79 9.13 1.35
N GLU A 126 11.92 9.73 0.55
CA GLU A 126 10.85 10.58 1.08
C GLU A 126 9.89 9.73 1.93
N ILE A 127 9.73 10.11 3.20
CA ILE A 127 8.72 9.54 4.08
C ILE A 127 7.36 9.76 3.42
N PRO A 128 6.58 8.69 3.17
CA PRO A 128 5.22 8.86 2.68
C PRO A 128 4.42 9.72 3.67
N GLN A 129 3.84 10.81 3.17
CA GLN A 129 3.05 11.74 3.99
C GLN A 129 1.95 11.03 4.81
N ASP A 130 1.41 9.92 4.27
CA ASP A 130 0.41 9.09 4.92
C ASP A 130 0.93 8.44 6.21
N LEU A 131 2.19 8.00 6.29
CA LEU A 131 2.76 7.46 7.54
C LEU A 131 2.83 8.53 8.63
N GLY A 132 3.15 9.77 8.28
CA GLY A 132 3.11 10.89 9.24
C GLY A 132 1.69 11.20 9.72
N ARG A 133 0.67 11.02 8.86
CA ARG A 133 -0.75 11.14 9.25
C ARG A 133 -1.17 9.98 10.15
N ALA A 134 -0.70 8.77 9.86
CA ALA A 134 -0.94 7.58 10.67
C ALA A 134 -0.35 7.72 12.08
N ASP A 135 0.89 8.20 12.23
CA ASP A 135 1.50 8.45 13.55
C ASP A 135 0.68 9.44 14.39
N ARG A 136 0.19 10.53 13.77
CA ARG A 136 -0.68 11.49 14.47
C ARG A 136 -2.01 10.87 14.90
N ALA A 137 -2.60 10.02 14.06
CA ALA A 137 -3.83 9.31 14.36
C ALA A 137 -3.63 8.28 15.49
N MET A 138 -2.53 7.52 15.48
CA MET A 138 -2.17 6.61 16.57
C MET A 138 -1.90 7.36 17.88
N ARG A 139 -1.24 8.53 17.83
CA ARG A 139 -1.07 9.39 19.01
C ARG A 139 -2.40 9.87 19.58
N GLN A 140 -3.36 10.19 18.72
CA GLN A 140 -4.72 10.52 19.14
C GLN A 140 -5.40 9.32 19.81
N ALA A 141 -5.30 8.12 19.22
CA ALA A 141 -5.82 6.89 19.81
C ALA A 141 -5.24 6.62 21.21
N SER A 142 -3.92 6.76 21.41
CA SER A 142 -3.30 6.62 22.73
C SER A 142 -3.92 7.58 23.77
N ARG A 143 -4.16 8.84 23.39
CA ARG A 143 -4.80 9.83 24.27
C ARG A 143 -6.25 9.49 24.57
N ASP A 144 -7.00 9.02 23.58
CA ASP A 144 -8.41 8.68 23.77
C ASP A 144 -8.55 7.45 24.67
N LEU A 145 -7.69 6.44 24.49
CA LEU A 145 -7.58 5.29 25.40
C LEU A 145 -7.21 5.71 26.82
N GLU A 146 -6.26 6.63 26.98
CA GLU A 146 -5.85 7.17 28.27
C GLU A 146 -6.98 7.91 28.99
N ASN A 147 -7.80 8.64 28.25
CA ASN A 147 -8.97 9.33 28.79
C ASN A 147 -10.19 8.42 28.97
N GLY A 148 -10.04 7.10 28.76
CA GLY A 148 -11.13 6.15 28.85
C GLY A 148 -12.22 6.41 27.80
N ARG A 149 -11.86 6.81 26.58
CA ARG A 149 -12.76 6.99 25.43
C ARG A 149 -12.41 5.96 24.33
N PRO A 150 -12.71 4.66 24.54
CA PRO A 150 -12.38 3.62 23.58
C PRO A 150 -13.10 3.79 22.23
N ASP A 151 -14.32 4.33 22.20
CA ASP A 151 -15.05 4.63 20.96
C ASP A 151 -14.29 5.60 20.04
N GLU A 152 -13.80 6.70 20.61
CA GLU A 152 -13.00 7.70 19.89
C GLU A 152 -11.65 7.15 19.47
N ALA A 153 -11.03 6.34 20.34
CA ALA A 153 -9.79 5.66 20.04
C ALA A 153 -9.91 4.72 18.85
N SER A 154 -10.97 3.90 18.77
CA SER A 154 -11.24 3.02 17.63
C SER A 154 -11.37 3.78 16.31
N ASN A 155 -12.03 4.94 16.32
CA ASN A 155 -12.10 5.81 15.14
C ASN A 155 -10.71 6.33 14.73
N ALA A 156 -9.86 6.70 15.68
CA ALA A 156 -8.51 7.15 15.41
C ALA A 156 -7.59 6.01 14.92
N GLN A 157 -7.73 4.80 15.49
CA GLN A 157 -7.04 3.59 15.05
C GLN A 157 -7.39 3.24 13.61
N GLY A 158 -8.68 3.28 13.24
CA GLY A 158 -9.13 3.02 11.87
C GLY A 158 -8.50 3.98 10.84
N ARG A 159 -8.41 5.29 11.17
CA ARG A 159 -7.70 6.26 10.32
C ARG A 159 -6.21 5.93 10.19
N ALA A 160 -5.57 5.45 11.26
CA ALA A 160 -4.16 5.06 11.19
C ALA A 160 -3.96 3.84 10.28
N VAL A 161 -4.80 2.81 10.40
CA VAL A 161 -4.78 1.62 9.56
C VAL A 161 -4.90 2.00 8.08
N GLU A 162 -5.90 2.82 7.74
CA GLU A 162 -6.12 3.27 6.36
C GLU A 162 -4.89 4.00 5.80
N MET A 163 -4.30 4.91 6.56
CA MET A 163 -3.13 5.68 6.11
C MET A 163 -1.88 4.80 5.93
N ILE A 164 -1.70 3.78 6.80
CA ILE A 164 -0.60 2.82 6.64
C ILE A 164 -0.82 1.96 5.40
N GLN A 165 -2.04 1.47 5.16
CA GLN A 165 -2.38 0.71 3.95
C GLN A 165 -2.12 1.53 2.68
N ARG A 166 -2.56 2.80 2.65
CA ARG A 166 -2.28 3.71 1.54
C ARG A 166 -0.78 3.88 1.34
N SER A 167 -0.01 4.04 2.41
CA SER A 167 1.45 4.12 2.32
C SER A 167 2.09 2.85 1.77
N ILE A 168 1.67 1.66 2.23
CA ILE A 168 2.18 0.38 1.71
C ILE A 168 1.91 0.28 0.21
N ASN A 169 0.68 0.62 -0.22
CA ASN A 169 0.31 0.63 -1.63
C ASN A 169 1.15 1.63 -2.45
N LYS A 170 1.39 2.83 -1.90
CA LYS A 170 2.26 3.84 -2.49
C LYS A 170 3.68 3.30 -2.65
N ILE A 171 4.28 2.81 -1.57
CA ILE A 171 5.63 2.25 -1.57
C ILE A 171 5.71 1.12 -2.60
N ASN A 172 4.70 0.25 -2.66
CA ASN A 172 4.63 -0.87 -3.60
C ASN A 172 4.40 -0.43 -5.07
N SER A 173 3.84 0.76 -5.31
CA SER A 173 3.56 1.25 -6.66
C SER A 173 4.82 1.41 -7.51
N LYS A 174 4.68 1.17 -8.82
CA LYS A 174 5.76 1.35 -9.80
C LYS A 174 6.24 2.81 -9.88
N GLU A 175 5.38 3.79 -9.56
CA GLU A 175 5.75 5.21 -9.57
C GLU A 175 6.78 5.56 -8.48
N TYR A 176 6.73 4.88 -7.32
CA TYR A 176 7.81 4.98 -6.33
C TYR A 176 9.14 4.40 -6.84
N MET A 177 9.11 3.44 -7.77
CA MET A 177 10.31 2.90 -8.40
C MET A 177 10.87 3.82 -9.47
N SER A 178 10.00 4.53 -10.20
CA SER A 178 10.39 5.49 -11.25
C SER A 178 10.84 6.85 -10.71
N LYS A 179 10.55 7.17 -9.44
CA LYS A 179 11.01 8.40 -8.76
C LYS A 179 12.35 8.27 -8.04
N SER A 180 12.96 7.09 -8.01
CA SER A 180 14.43 7.05 -7.86
C SER A 180 14.99 7.90 -9.00
N PRO A 181 15.87 8.89 -8.74
CA PRO A 181 16.33 9.77 -9.79
C PRO A 181 16.90 8.89 -10.89
N GLU A 182 16.22 8.90 -12.05
CA GLU A 182 16.88 8.64 -13.32
C GLU A 182 18.10 9.55 -13.29
N PHE A 183 19.26 8.94 -13.03
CA PHE A 183 20.51 9.56 -13.37
C PHE A 183 20.42 9.76 -14.88
N ALA A 184 19.98 10.96 -15.24
CA ALA A 184 20.18 11.52 -16.55
C ALA A 184 21.60 11.16 -16.94
N ASP A 185 21.67 10.37 -18.00
CA ASP A 185 22.81 10.12 -18.83
C ASP A 185 23.76 11.32 -18.76
N LYS A 186 24.87 11.20 -18.01
CA LYS A 186 26.02 12.11 -18.16
C LYS A 186 26.74 11.76 -19.48
N GLY A 187 25.98 11.77 -20.57
CA GLY A 187 26.48 11.89 -21.92
C GLY A 187 26.79 13.36 -22.14
N LYS A 188 28.07 13.70 -21.97
CA LYS A 188 28.73 14.96 -22.39
C LYS A 188 27.82 15.93 -23.16
N GLU A 189 27.21 16.87 -22.45
CA GLU A 189 26.63 18.04 -23.10
C GLU A 189 27.75 19.01 -23.46
N ASN A 190 27.90 19.22 -24.76
CA ASN A 190 28.53 20.40 -25.32
C ASN A 190 27.80 21.64 -24.81
N ASP A 191 28.59 22.65 -24.51
CA ASP A 191 28.16 24.02 -24.26
C ASP A 191 27.08 24.50 -25.22
N ASN A 192 26.22 25.35 -24.66
CA ASN A 192 25.30 26.31 -25.27
C ASN A 192 23.82 25.90 -25.34
N ASN A 193 23.05 26.20 -24.28
CA ASN A 193 21.99 27.22 -24.35
C ASN A 193 21.22 27.40 -23.03
N LYS A 194 21.31 28.64 -22.51
CA LYS A 194 20.26 29.45 -21.87
C LYS A 194 19.41 28.86 -20.74
N GLU A 195 19.71 29.37 -19.54
CA GLU A 195 18.77 29.81 -18.50
C GLU A 195 17.40 29.11 -18.44
N LYS A 196 17.29 28.14 -17.53
CA LYS A 196 16.02 27.82 -16.87
C LYS A 196 16.09 28.27 -15.43
N GLU A 197 15.51 29.44 -15.22
CA GLU A 197 15.22 30.05 -13.94
C GLU A 197 14.32 29.11 -13.11
N TYR A 198 14.79 28.77 -11.91
CA TYR A 198 14.03 28.02 -10.93
C TYR A 198 12.98 28.94 -10.29
N LEU A 199 11.73 28.83 -10.71
CA LEU A 199 10.60 29.37 -9.96
C LEU A 199 10.01 28.26 -9.11
N ALA A 200 10.49 28.21 -7.86
CA ALA A 200 9.69 27.77 -6.75
C ALA A 200 8.56 28.80 -6.58
N ASP A 201 7.31 28.38 -6.75
CA ASP A 201 6.20 29.20 -6.32
C ASP A 201 5.25 28.40 -5.41
N ASN A 202 5.17 28.92 -4.19
CA ASN A 202 4.23 28.57 -3.16
C ASN A 202 2.82 28.81 -3.68
N GLN A 203 1.95 27.81 -3.62
CA GLN A 203 0.52 28.09 -3.54
C GLN A 203 -0.10 27.35 -2.37
N ASN A 204 -0.41 28.17 -1.35
CA ASN A 204 -1.46 27.96 -0.37
C ASN A 204 -2.65 27.21 -0.98
N ILE A 205 -2.92 26.01 -0.50
CA ILE A 205 -4.25 25.40 -0.66
C ILE A 205 -4.91 25.49 0.70
N GLU A 206 -5.80 26.46 0.77
CA GLU A 206 -6.75 26.69 1.86
C GLU A 206 -7.60 25.44 2.07
N TYR A 207 -7.62 24.98 3.31
CA TYR A 207 -8.37 23.83 3.77
C TYR A 207 -9.85 24.24 3.89
N GLN A 208 -10.71 23.75 2.98
CA GLN A 208 -12.16 23.77 3.17
C GLN A 208 -12.69 22.35 2.99
N GLY A 209 -13.20 21.80 4.08
CA GLY A 209 -13.88 20.51 4.07
C GLY A 209 -15.30 20.67 3.55
N THR A 210 -15.64 19.90 2.52
CA THR A 210 -16.99 19.37 2.29
C THR A 210 -16.86 18.01 1.62
N SER A 211 -17.50 17.01 2.21
CA SER A 211 -17.59 15.62 1.75
C SER A 211 -18.09 15.48 0.30
N ALA A 212 -17.44 14.64 -0.51
CA ALA A 212 -18.05 13.84 -1.57
C ALA A 212 -17.01 12.87 -2.19
N GLY A 213 -17.22 11.56 -2.00
CA GLY A 213 -16.74 10.46 -2.85
C GLY A 213 -15.30 10.49 -3.36
N GLY A 214 -14.35 9.95 -2.57
CA GLY A 214 -13.08 9.50 -3.13
C GLY A 214 -13.28 8.20 -3.91
N THR A 215 -13.11 8.25 -5.23
CA THR A 215 -13.12 7.08 -6.10
C THR A 215 -12.02 6.10 -5.66
N ILE A 216 -12.44 4.93 -5.19
CA ILE A 216 -11.57 3.79 -4.95
C ILE A 216 -11.13 3.23 -6.30
N GLU A 217 -9.85 3.41 -6.65
CA GLU A 217 -9.22 2.63 -7.70
C GLU A 217 -8.77 1.29 -7.12
N LEU A 218 -9.54 0.24 -7.42
CA LEU A 218 -9.21 -1.13 -7.03
C LEU A 218 -7.99 -1.66 -7.80
N PRO A 219 -7.16 -2.52 -7.16
CA PRO A 219 -6.04 -3.18 -7.82
C PRO A 219 -6.53 -4.06 -8.98
N SER A 220 -6.10 -3.70 -10.18
CA SER A 220 -6.48 -4.38 -11.41
C SER A 220 -5.74 -5.70 -11.60
N LYS A 221 -6.54 -6.75 -11.81
CA LYS A 221 -6.29 -8.01 -12.56
C LYS A 221 -6.11 -9.33 -11.81
N LYS A 222 -5.94 -9.40 -10.48
CA LYS A 222 -5.97 -10.71 -9.78
C LYS A 222 -7.20 -10.97 -8.90
N ASN A 223 -7.78 -9.95 -8.25
CA ASN A 223 -9.00 -10.12 -7.45
C ASN A 223 -10.32 -9.88 -8.23
N ILE A 224 -10.25 -9.22 -9.39
CA ILE A 224 -11.43 -8.92 -10.24
C ILE A 224 -12.04 -10.19 -10.83
N LYS A 225 -11.24 -11.22 -11.16
CA LYS A 225 -11.77 -12.47 -11.73
C LYS A 225 -12.63 -13.27 -10.74
N ASN A 226 -12.40 -13.13 -9.44
CA ASN A 226 -13.18 -13.84 -8.43
C ASN A 226 -14.46 -13.08 -8.07
N ALA A 227 -14.40 -11.76 -7.95
CA ALA A 227 -15.58 -10.93 -7.68
C ALA A 227 -16.59 -10.95 -8.84
N SER A 228 -16.14 -10.84 -10.09
CA SER A 228 -17.04 -10.95 -11.25
C SER A 228 -17.71 -12.33 -11.34
N LYS A 229 -16.98 -13.40 -11.02
CA LYS A 229 -17.54 -14.77 -11.03
C LYS A 229 -18.62 -14.97 -9.96
N ILE A 230 -18.45 -14.36 -8.78
CA ILE A 230 -19.45 -14.40 -7.70
C ILE A 230 -20.68 -13.57 -8.09
N ALA A 231 -20.48 -12.37 -8.65
CA ALA A 231 -21.58 -11.50 -9.09
C ALA A 231 -22.41 -12.14 -10.22
N ASP A 232 -21.76 -12.75 -11.21
CA ASP A 232 -22.42 -13.48 -12.30
C ASP A 232 -23.24 -14.67 -11.75
N GLU A 233 -22.70 -15.39 -10.77
CA GLU A 233 -23.39 -16.51 -10.13
C GLU A 233 -24.59 -16.04 -9.30
N LEU A 234 -24.49 -14.90 -8.60
CA LEU A 234 -25.62 -14.30 -7.88
C LEU A 234 -26.71 -13.80 -8.83
N TYR A 235 -26.34 -13.20 -9.97
CA TYR A 235 -27.29 -12.70 -10.96
C TYR A 235 -28.05 -13.84 -11.66
N ASN A 236 -27.35 -14.92 -12.01
CA ASN A 236 -27.98 -16.13 -12.54
C ASN A 236 -28.93 -16.75 -11.53
N ARG A 237 -28.54 -16.83 -10.26
CA ARG A 237 -29.37 -17.37 -9.16
C ARG A 237 -30.58 -16.50 -8.83
N PHE A 238 -30.49 -15.18 -9.01
CA PHE A 238 -31.62 -14.28 -8.81
C PHE A 238 -32.71 -14.46 -9.88
N ASN A 239 -32.32 -14.74 -11.12
CA ASN A 239 -33.22 -14.92 -12.26
C ASN A 239 -33.83 -16.33 -12.38
N GLU A 240 -33.53 -17.25 -11.45
CA GLU A 240 -34.22 -18.55 -11.37
C GLU A 240 -35.68 -18.36 -10.94
N GLU A 241 -36.62 -18.81 -11.78
CA GLU A 241 -38.06 -18.54 -11.61
C GLU A 241 -38.64 -19.18 -10.33
N ASP A 242 -38.13 -20.35 -9.92
CA ASP A 242 -38.66 -21.17 -8.82
C ASP A 242 -38.22 -20.77 -7.40
N ARG A 243 -37.51 -19.65 -7.22
CA ARG A 243 -37.05 -19.22 -5.88
C ARG A 243 -38.10 -18.47 -5.08
N SER A 244 -38.10 -18.74 -3.77
CA SER A 244 -38.85 -17.99 -2.76
C SER A 244 -38.49 -16.51 -2.75
N LEU A 245 -39.48 -15.64 -2.52
CA LEU A 245 -39.33 -14.19 -2.49
C LEU A 245 -38.27 -13.72 -1.48
N LYS A 246 -38.17 -14.40 -0.33
CA LYS A 246 -37.19 -14.07 0.72
C LYS A 246 -35.74 -14.32 0.30
N ASP A 247 -35.51 -15.35 -0.51
CA ASP A 247 -34.17 -15.68 -1.01
C ASP A 247 -33.77 -14.74 -2.15
N LYS A 248 -34.73 -14.32 -2.99
CA LYS A 248 -34.50 -13.28 -4.00
C LYS A 248 -34.10 -11.95 -3.35
N GLU A 249 -34.76 -11.58 -2.26
CA GLU A 249 -34.45 -10.35 -1.51
C GLU A 249 -33.07 -10.42 -0.82
N TYR A 250 -32.70 -11.58 -0.26
CA TYR A 250 -31.36 -11.79 0.31
C TYR A 250 -30.24 -11.71 -0.75
N ILE A 251 -30.45 -12.31 -1.93
CA ILE A 251 -29.49 -12.23 -3.05
C ILE A 251 -29.38 -10.80 -3.58
N LYS A 252 -30.49 -10.06 -3.66
CA LYS A 252 -30.49 -8.65 -4.05
C LYS A 252 -29.67 -7.80 -3.08
N ASN A 253 -29.84 -7.98 -1.77
CA ASN A 253 -29.07 -7.24 -0.77
C ASN A 253 -27.57 -7.59 -0.81
N LEU A 254 -27.22 -8.83 -1.17
CA LEU A 254 -25.83 -9.25 -1.38
C LEU A 254 -25.22 -8.64 -2.64
N LEU A 255 -26.01 -8.44 -3.70
CA LEU A 255 -25.59 -7.73 -4.90
C LEU A 255 -25.43 -6.22 -4.63
N ASP A 256 -26.30 -5.62 -3.81
CA ASP A 256 -26.22 -4.19 -3.47
C ASP A 256 -25.02 -3.86 -2.55
N TRP A 257 -24.45 -4.86 -1.87
CA TRP A 257 -23.28 -4.71 -0.98
C TRP A 257 -21.93 -4.81 -1.70
N TYR A 258 -21.90 -5.41 -2.90
CA TYR A 258 -20.70 -5.55 -3.75
C TYR A 258 -20.58 -4.41 -4.75
#